data_AF-A0A7L2XRF2-F1
#
_entry.id   AF-A0A7L2XRF2-F1
#
_cell.length_a   1.000
_cell.length_b   1.000
_cell.length_c   1.000
_cell.angle_alpha   90.00
_cell.angle_beta   90.00
_cell.angle_gamma   90.00
#
_symmetry.space_group_name_H-M   'P 1'
#
loop_
_entity.id
_entity.type
_entity.pdbx_description
1 polymer ?
#
loop_
_entity_poly.entity_id
_entity_poly.type
_entity_poly.pdbx_seq_one_letter_code
_entity_poly.pdbx_strand_id
1 'polypeptide(L)'
;VDVFVLQGRMDEARHLLSKEASANPTSMNMYRILDDLMKKMPVPSHGNTQTLTELELKWQHWHEECQRYLQDGTFASNPHMESICKILLGDEDAILEKKELMTTWYHFLVTRLLYSHPTVKPLELRFYAQSSMDLFLGGESSPEPLDLILMAAFEFEMHQVIKECSIVLSNWWFVAHLTDLLDHCKLLQSHNLYFGSNMREFLLLEYASGLFSHHSLWQLGVDYFDHCPEYGRVYLELHIERIPLSTEQKALKVLRICEQRQMHEQVRSICKIMAMKALRNNRLGSALSWSIRAKDAAFATLISDRFLKDYCERGCFSDLDLIDNLGPSMLLSDRLTFLGKYREFHRLYGEKRFPEAARLLLTLMTAHIAPCSFWMTLLTDALPLLEQKEVIFSAEQTYELMRCLEDLTAGNPDKQKFQDDDVETTKVEMLRLALARNLARVIVKEGTMEGS
;
A
#
# COMPACT_ATOMS: atom_id res chain seq x y z
N VAL A 1 32.25 -12.26 -40.29
CA VAL A 1 31.44 -13.49 -40.41
C VAL A 1 31.45 -14.28 -39.10
N ASP A 2 32.63 -14.52 -38.52
CA ASP A 2 32.87 -15.30 -37.29
C ASP A 2 31.89 -15.04 -36.13
N VAL A 3 31.60 -13.79 -35.77
CA VAL A 3 30.65 -13.46 -34.68
C VAL A 3 29.26 -14.05 -34.92
N PHE A 4 28.75 -13.97 -36.14
CA PHE A 4 27.42 -14.50 -36.48
C PHE A 4 27.41 -16.02 -36.50
N VAL A 5 28.52 -16.64 -36.94
CA VAL A 5 28.68 -18.09 -36.90
C VAL A 5 28.72 -18.57 -35.43
N LEU A 6 29.50 -17.93 -34.56
CA LEU A 6 29.53 -18.29 -33.13
C LEU A 6 28.13 -18.17 -32.48
N GLN A 7 27.32 -17.20 -32.88
CA GLN A 7 25.95 -17.02 -32.40
C GLN A 7 24.92 -17.97 -33.04
N GLY A 8 25.29 -18.80 -34.02
CA GLY A 8 24.36 -19.64 -34.78
C GLY A 8 23.46 -18.87 -35.77
N ARG A 9 23.79 -17.60 -36.06
CA ARG A 9 23.06 -16.71 -36.97
C ARG A 9 23.50 -16.91 -38.41
N MET A 10 23.12 -18.06 -38.96
CA MET A 10 23.61 -18.51 -40.26
C MET A 10 23.19 -17.63 -41.42
N ASP A 11 21.99 -17.06 -41.42
CA ASP A 11 21.53 -16.23 -42.54
C ASP A 11 22.31 -14.91 -42.65
N GLU A 12 22.61 -14.25 -41.52
CA GLU A 12 23.44 -13.06 -41.50
C GLU A 12 24.90 -13.36 -41.84
N ALA A 13 25.43 -14.49 -41.36
CA ALA A 13 26.77 -14.96 -41.70
C ALA A 13 26.90 -15.18 -43.22
N ARG A 14 25.91 -15.87 -43.82
CA ARG A 14 25.83 -16.14 -45.26
C ARG A 14 25.71 -14.87 -46.09
N HIS A 15 24.88 -13.92 -45.67
CA HIS A 15 24.76 -12.63 -46.37
C HIS A 15 26.09 -11.86 -46.37
N LEU A 16 26.85 -11.87 -45.28
CA LEU A 16 28.18 -11.26 -45.25
C LEU A 16 29.20 -12.02 -46.10
N LEU A 17 29.19 -13.35 -46.06
CA LEU A 17 30.03 -14.19 -46.92
C LEU A 17 29.76 -13.94 -48.40
N SER A 18 28.51 -13.70 -48.81
CA SER A 18 28.16 -13.38 -50.20
C SER A 18 28.79 -12.07 -50.69
N LYS A 19 28.92 -11.08 -49.80
CA LYS A 19 29.59 -9.80 -50.10
C LYS A 19 31.10 -10.00 -50.22
N GLU A 20 31.70 -10.78 -49.33
CA GLU A 20 33.13 -11.10 -49.40
C GLU A 20 33.47 -11.93 -50.66
N ALA A 21 32.58 -12.84 -51.05
CA ALA A 21 32.71 -13.61 -52.29
C ALA A 21 32.71 -12.71 -53.53
N SER A 22 31.89 -11.66 -53.54
CA SER A 22 31.87 -10.68 -54.65
C SER A 22 33.16 -9.84 -54.73
N ALA A 23 33.87 -9.68 -53.61
CA ALA A 23 35.13 -8.94 -53.55
C ALA A 23 36.35 -9.81 -53.94
N ASN A 24 36.28 -11.13 -53.75
CA ASN A 24 37.39 -12.07 -54.01
C ASN A 24 36.99 -13.22 -54.96
N PRO A 25 37.05 -13.01 -56.29
CA PRO A 25 36.60 -14.00 -57.27
C PRO A 25 37.42 -15.31 -57.28
N THR A 26 38.68 -15.27 -56.85
CA THR A 26 39.59 -16.42 -56.82
C THR A 26 39.18 -17.51 -55.83
N SER A 27 38.46 -17.15 -54.77
CA SER A 27 37.98 -18.09 -53.73
C SER A 27 36.47 -18.37 -53.84
N MET A 28 35.83 -18.00 -54.95
CA MET A 28 34.37 -18.05 -55.10
C MET A 28 33.77 -19.46 -54.94
N ASN A 29 34.50 -20.50 -55.38
CA ASN A 29 34.07 -21.88 -55.17
C ASN A 29 34.04 -22.26 -53.69
N MET A 30 35.01 -21.80 -52.89
CA MET A 30 35.06 -22.06 -51.45
C MET A 30 33.94 -21.33 -50.71
N TYR A 31 33.68 -20.06 -51.08
CA TYR A 31 32.53 -19.31 -50.53
C TYR A 31 31.20 -20.02 -50.81
N ARG A 32 31.01 -20.56 -52.02
CA ARG A 32 29.79 -21.29 -52.38
C ARG A 32 29.62 -22.58 -51.57
N ILE A 33 30.70 -23.31 -51.35
CA ILE A 33 30.66 -24.53 -50.52
C ILE A 33 30.32 -24.17 -49.08
N LEU A 34 30.97 -23.15 -48.51
CA LEU A 34 30.72 -22.70 -47.15
C LEU A 34 29.29 -22.15 -46.97
N ASP A 35 28.76 -21.41 -47.95
CA ASP A 35 27.36 -20.97 -47.96
C ASP A 35 26.38 -22.16 -47.96
N ASP A 36 26.67 -23.20 -48.77
CA ASP A 36 25.85 -24.41 -48.83
C ASP A 36 25.89 -25.18 -47.50
N LEU A 37 27.05 -25.31 -46.87
CA LEU A 37 27.20 -25.91 -45.54
C LEU A 37 26.40 -25.13 -44.49
N MET A 38 26.48 -23.80 -44.46
CA MET A 38 25.71 -22.98 -43.53
C MET A 38 24.20 -23.06 -43.79
N LYS A 39 23.79 -23.14 -45.06
CA LYS A 39 22.38 -23.26 -45.45
C LYS A 39 21.79 -24.62 -45.05
N LYS A 40 22.60 -25.68 -45.13
CA LYS A 40 22.19 -27.05 -44.80
C LYS A 40 22.24 -27.37 -43.31
N MET A 41 22.75 -26.46 -42.48
CA MET A 41 22.82 -26.65 -41.04
C MET A 41 21.44 -27.05 -40.49
N PRO A 42 21.32 -28.21 -39.82
CA PRO A 42 20.05 -28.65 -39.27
C PRO A 42 19.61 -27.75 -38.11
N VAL A 43 18.41 -27.19 -38.22
CA VAL A 43 17.77 -26.38 -37.17
C VAL A 43 16.52 -27.12 -36.71
N PRO A 44 16.22 -27.20 -35.41
CA PRO A 44 14.98 -27.80 -34.93
C PRO A 44 13.77 -27.09 -35.55
N SER A 45 12.97 -27.85 -36.30
CA SER A 45 11.74 -27.32 -36.90
C SER A 45 10.69 -27.14 -35.80
N HIS A 46 10.10 -25.94 -35.69
CA HIS A 46 9.05 -25.63 -34.70
C HIS A 46 7.70 -26.31 -35.01
N GLY A 47 7.63 -27.11 -36.08
CA GLY A 47 6.47 -27.92 -36.46
C GLY A 47 6.60 -29.36 -35.93
N ASN A 48 5.55 -29.82 -35.24
CA ASN A 48 5.43 -31.02 -34.39
C ASN A 48 5.76 -32.42 -34.98
N THR A 49 6.54 -32.55 -36.05
CA THR A 49 6.79 -33.86 -36.70
C THR A 49 8.25 -34.33 -36.69
N GLN A 50 9.22 -33.50 -36.31
CA GLN A 50 10.63 -33.93 -36.29
C GLN A 50 10.97 -34.60 -34.95
N THR A 51 11.42 -35.85 -35.00
CA THR A 51 11.94 -36.53 -33.79
C THR A 51 13.36 -36.06 -33.47
N LEU A 52 13.77 -36.13 -32.19
CA LEU A 52 15.15 -35.82 -31.79
C LEU A 52 16.17 -36.70 -32.53
N THR A 53 15.82 -37.96 -32.80
CA THR A 53 16.66 -38.90 -33.56
C THR A 53 16.83 -38.46 -35.02
N GLU A 54 15.77 -37.96 -35.68
CA GLU A 54 15.88 -37.43 -37.03
C GLU A 54 16.74 -36.16 -37.11
N LEU A 55 16.65 -35.30 -36.10
CA LEU A 55 17.52 -34.13 -36.00
C LEU A 55 18.99 -34.54 -35.83
N GLU A 56 19.26 -35.47 -34.91
CA GLU A 56 20.59 -35.98 -34.64
C GLU A 56 21.22 -36.62 -35.90
N LEU A 57 20.46 -37.44 -36.64
CA LEU A 57 20.94 -38.05 -37.88
C LEU A 57 21.27 -37.01 -38.96
N LYS A 58 20.42 -35.99 -39.14
CA LYS A 58 20.69 -34.90 -40.09
C LYS A 58 21.92 -34.10 -39.66
N TRP A 59 22.06 -33.86 -38.36
CA TRP A 59 23.18 -33.13 -37.79
C TRP A 59 24.50 -33.88 -37.96
N GLN A 60 24.52 -35.20 -37.67
CA GLN A 60 25.68 -36.06 -37.91
C GLN A 60 26.07 -36.07 -39.39
N HIS A 61 25.09 -36.19 -40.29
CA HIS A 61 25.37 -36.13 -41.73
C HIS A 61 25.98 -34.80 -42.16
N TRP A 62 25.42 -33.68 -41.68
CA TRP A 62 25.96 -32.35 -41.94
C TRP A 62 27.37 -32.17 -41.36
N HIS A 63 27.61 -32.69 -40.16
CA HIS A 63 28.92 -32.66 -39.50
C HIS A 63 29.97 -33.46 -40.29
N GLU A 64 29.62 -34.66 -40.77
CA GLU A 64 30.45 -35.47 -41.66
C GLU A 64 30.75 -34.76 -42.99
N GLU A 65 29.79 -34.04 -43.57
CA GLU A 65 30.01 -33.22 -44.77
C GLU A 65 31.04 -32.12 -44.51
N CYS A 66 30.89 -31.36 -43.41
CA CYS A 66 31.87 -30.36 -42.99
C CYS A 66 33.26 -30.98 -42.81
N GLN A 67 33.34 -32.18 -42.22
CA GLN A 67 34.60 -32.85 -41.91
C GLN A 67 35.32 -33.29 -43.20
N ARG A 68 34.56 -33.79 -44.17
CA ARG A 68 35.08 -34.20 -45.48
C ARG A 68 35.74 -33.04 -46.21
N TYR A 69 35.08 -31.87 -46.28
CA TYR A 69 35.65 -30.71 -46.97
C TYR A 69 36.95 -30.20 -46.32
N LEU A 70 37.08 -30.34 -45.00
CA LEU A 70 38.31 -30.00 -44.28
C LEU A 70 39.43 -31.02 -44.57
N GLN A 71 39.12 -32.33 -44.54
CA GLN A 71 40.08 -33.40 -44.84
C GLN A 71 40.58 -33.35 -46.29
N ASP A 72 39.72 -33.00 -47.24
CA ASP A 72 40.06 -32.83 -48.65
C ASP A 72 40.94 -31.59 -48.91
N GLY A 73 41.21 -30.77 -47.88
CA GLY A 73 42.01 -29.56 -48.00
C GLY A 73 41.33 -28.45 -48.81
N THR A 74 40.00 -28.50 -48.93
CA THR A 74 39.21 -27.59 -49.79
C THR A 74 39.45 -26.12 -49.46
N PHE A 75 39.70 -25.80 -48.18
CA PHE A 75 39.89 -24.44 -47.69
C PHE A 75 41.35 -24.05 -47.44
N ALA A 76 42.33 -24.91 -47.76
CA ALA A 76 43.74 -24.72 -47.40
C ALA A 76 44.36 -23.42 -47.95
N SER A 77 43.81 -22.84 -49.03
CA SER A 77 44.29 -21.57 -49.58
C SER A 77 43.73 -20.33 -48.85
N ASN A 78 42.72 -20.49 -47.98
CA ASN A 78 42.12 -19.40 -47.22
C ASN A 78 41.94 -19.79 -45.74
N PRO A 79 42.91 -19.43 -44.88
CA PRO A 79 42.88 -19.76 -43.46
C PRO A 79 41.63 -19.27 -42.72
N HIS A 80 41.01 -18.17 -43.18
CA HIS A 80 39.80 -17.65 -42.56
C HIS A 80 38.60 -18.59 -42.78
N MET A 81 38.44 -19.11 -43.99
CA MET A 81 37.37 -20.08 -44.30
C MET A 81 37.61 -21.42 -43.63
N GLU A 82 38.88 -21.83 -43.56
CA GLU A 82 39.26 -23.04 -42.83
C GLU A 82 38.91 -22.90 -41.35
N SER A 83 39.19 -21.75 -40.73
CA SER A 83 38.80 -21.43 -39.35
C SER A 83 37.28 -21.46 -39.17
N ILE A 84 36.50 -20.88 -40.10
CA ILE A 84 35.03 -20.95 -40.04
C ILE A 84 34.55 -22.41 -40.14
N CYS A 85 35.11 -23.21 -41.04
CA CYS A 85 34.75 -24.62 -41.17
C CYS A 85 35.11 -25.44 -39.91
N LYS A 86 36.24 -25.14 -39.26
CA LYS A 86 36.61 -25.72 -37.96
C LYS A 86 35.62 -25.34 -36.85
N ILE A 87 35.14 -24.10 -36.83
CA ILE A 87 34.08 -23.66 -35.90
C ILE A 87 32.78 -24.45 -36.16
N LEU A 88 32.37 -24.62 -37.43
CA LEU A 88 31.18 -25.40 -37.78
C LEU A 88 31.27 -26.88 -37.35
N LEU A 89 32.49 -27.43 -37.30
CA LEU A 89 32.77 -28.77 -36.80
C LEU A 89 32.78 -28.88 -35.27
N GLY A 90 32.67 -27.76 -34.56
CA GLY A 90 32.74 -27.76 -33.10
C GLY A 90 34.16 -28.02 -32.57
N ASP A 91 35.19 -27.66 -33.35
CA ASP A 91 36.58 -27.71 -32.89
C ASP A 91 36.79 -26.70 -31.74
N GLU A 92 36.99 -27.21 -30.53
CA GLU A 92 37.05 -26.40 -29.31
C GLU A 92 38.20 -25.39 -29.34
N ASP A 93 39.36 -25.79 -29.88
CA ASP A 93 40.52 -24.91 -29.99
C ASP A 93 40.24 -23.76 -30.96
N ALA A 94 39.64 -24.07 -32.12
CA ALA A 94 39.28 -23.05 -33.11
C ALA A 94 38.21 -22.07 -32.58
N ILE A 95 37.30 -22.52 -31.72
CA ILE A 95 36.31 -21.65 -31.07
C ILE A 95 37.00 -20.78 -30.00
N LEU A 96 37.90 -21.35 -29.20
CA LEU A 96 38.66 -20.63 -28.17
C LEU A 96 39.63 -19.60 -28.75
N GLU A 97 40.21 -19.83 -29.93
CA GLU A 97 40.98 -18.81 -30.66
C GLU A 97 40.18 -17.54 -30.93
N LYS A 98 38.85 -17.66 -31.01
CA LYS A 98 37.91 -16.55 -31.21
C LYS A 98 37.32 -16.02 -29.89
N LYS A 99 37.94 -16.33 -28.74
CA LYS A 99 37.50 -15.88 -27.42
C LYS A 99 37.24 -14.38 -27.35
N GLU A 100 38.05 -13.55 -27.98
CA GLU A 100 37.88 -12.08 -27.99
C GLU A 100 36.55 -11.62 -28.63
N LEU A 101 35.95 -12.45 -29.50
CA LEU A 101 34.64 -12.19 -30.12
C LEU A 101 33.47 -12.59 -29.21
N MET A 102 33.74 -13.34 -28.14
CA MET A 102 32.77 -13.79 -27.16
C MET A 102 32.95 -12.99 -25.87
N THR A 103 31.89 -12.34 -25.40
CA THR A 103 31.97 -11.54 -24.18
C THR A 103 31.91 -12.39 -22.91
N THR A 104 31.31 -13.58 -22.97
CA THR A 104 30.94 -14.39 -21.80
C THR A 104 31.15 -15.88 -22.04
N TRP A 105 31.41 -16.63 -20.97
CA TRP A 105 31.60 -18.08 -21.04
C TRP A 105 30.32 -18.82 -21.46
N TYR A 106 29.14 -18.27 -21.17
CA TYR A 106 27.88 -18.89 -21.58
C TYR A 106 27.61 -18.71 -23.08
N HIS A 107 28.16 -17.67 -23.74
CA HIS A 107 28.18 -17.63 -25.21
C HIS A 107 29.02 -18.80 -25.75
N PHE A 108 30.19 -19.04 -25.17
CA PHE A 108 31.03 -20.20 -25.53
C PHE A 108 30.32 -21.54 -25.28
N LEU A 109 29.62 -21.69 -24.15
CA LEU A 109 28.78 -22.87 -23.86
C LEU A 109 27.74 -23.09 -24.97
N VAL A 110 26.98 -22.05 -25.34
CA VAL A 110 25.95 -22.15 -26.38
C VAL A 110 26.56 -22.56 -27.72
N THR A 111 27.71 -21.99 -28.10
CA THR A 111 28.45 -22.36 -29.31
C THR A 111 28.86 -23.83 -29.30
N ARG A 112 29.41 -24.33 -28.18
CA ARG A 112 29.79 -25.74 -28.02
C ARG A 112 28.58 -26.67 -28.13
N LEU A 113 27.48 -26.31 -27.48
CA LEU A 113 26.25 -27.12 -27.56
C LEU A 113 25.72 -27.16 -29.00
N LEU A 114 25.78 -26.03 -29.71
CA LEU A 114 25.28 -25.93 -31.09
C LEU A 114 26.09 -26.78 -32.08
N TYR A 115 27.43 -26.77 -31.96
CA TYR A 115 28.34 -27.40 -32.93
C TYR A 115 28.98 -28.72 -32.48
N SER A 116 28.78 -29.13 -31.23
CA SER A 116 29.33 -30.39 -30.73
C SER A 116 28.25 -31.30 -30.12
N HIS A 117 27.22 -30.74 -29.47
CA HIS A 117 26.25 -31.51 -28.68
C HIS A 117 24.80 -30.98 -28.78
N PRO A 118 24.15 -31.04 -29.95
CA PRO A 118 22.86 -30.40 -30.20
C PRO A 118 21.68 -31.02 -29.41
N THR A 119 21.81 -32.27 -28.97
CA THR A 119 20.76 -33.01 -28.24
C THR A 119 21.11 -33.26 -26.78
N VAL A 120 21.91 -32.39 -26.15
CA VAL A 120 22.30 -32.52 -24.74
C VAL A 120 21.07 -32.62 -23.83
N LYS A 121 21.12 -33.56 -22.86
CA LYS A 121 20.04 -33.69 -21.88
C LYS A 121 20.19 -32.63 -20.79
N PRO A 122 19.08 -32.12 -20.20
CA PRO A 122 19.18 -31.11 -19.15
C PRO A 122 20.05 -31.53 -17.95
N LEU A 123 20.01 -32.81 -17.55
CA LEU A 123 20.81 -33.35 -16.43
C LEU A 123 22.32 -33.36 -16.68
N GLU A 124 22.73 -33.34 -17.95
CA GLU A 124 24.14 -33.38 -18.37
C GLU A 124 24.70 -31.96 -18.60
N LEU A 125 23.81 -30.96 -18.71
CA LEU A 125 24.16 -29.58 -19.04
C LEU A 125 25.18 -28.97 -18.05
N ARG A 126 25.12 -29.35 -16.78
CA ARG A 126 26.08 -28.93 -15.75
C ARG A 126 27.54 -29.25 -16.09
N PHE A 127 27.80 -30.41 -16.71
CA PHE A 127 29.16 -30.83 -17.03
C PHE A 127 29.75 -29.97 -18.14
N TYR A 128 28.93 -29.66 -19.15
CA TYR A 128 29.30 -28.76 -20.23
C TYR A 128 29.45 -27.32 -19.75
N ALA A 129 28.57 -26.86 -18.85
CA ALA A 129 28.63 -25.53 -18.28
C ALA A 129 29.92 -25.33 -17.49
N GLN A 130 30.23 -26.24 -16.55
CA GLN A 130 31.47 -26.19 -15.75
C GLN A 130 32.71 -26.22 -16.64
N SER A 131 32.78 -27.18 -17.57
CA SER A 131 33.89 -27.27 -18.53
C SER A 131 34.05 -26.00 -19.37
N SER A 132 32.95 -25.39 -19.82
CA SER A 132 32.99 -24.16 -20.62
C SER A 132 33.47 -22.96 -19.81
N MET A 133 33.03 -22.87 -18.55
CA MET A 133 33.48 -21.82 -17.63
C MET A 133 34.97 -21.96 -17.31
N ASP A 134 35.45 -23.17 -17.02
CA ASP A 134 36.86 -23.44 -16.72
C ASP A 134 37.78 -23.11 -17.90
N LEU A 135 37.41 -23.56 -19.11
CA LEU A 135 38.16 -23.29 -20.34
C LEU A 135 38.13 -21.80 -20.72
N PHE A 136 37.00 -21.12 -20.55
CA PHE A 136 36.84 -19.73 -20.96
C PHE A 136 37.47 -18.76 -19.96
N LEU A 137 37.34 -18.97 -18.65
CA LEU A 137 37.92 -18.09 -17.63
C LEU A 137 39.40 -18.39 -17.37
N GLY A 138 39.88 -19.59 -17.72
CA GLY A 138 41.30 -19.96 -17.68
C GLY A 138 41.93 -19.89 -16.28
N GLY A 139 41.12 -19.90 -15.21
CA GLY A 139 41.57 -19.78 -13.82
C GLY A 139 42.10 -18.39 -13.40
N GLU A 140 42.24 -17.44 -14.32
CA GLU A 140 42.76 -16.09 -14.03
C GLU A 140 41.68 -15.11 -13.55
N SER A 141 40.42 -15.33 -13.96
CA SER A 141 39.28 -14.49 -13.58
C SER A 141 38.37 -15.23 -12.61
N SER A 142 38.05 -14.60 -11.47
CA SER A 142 37.04 -15.14 -10.55
C SER A 142 35.64 -15.05 -11.19
N PRO A 143 34.78 -16.07 -11.03
CA PRO A 143 33.41 -16.03 -11.55
C PRO A 143 32.63 -14.87 -10.94
N GLU A 144 31.82 -14.21 -11.75
CA GLU A 144 30.92 -13.16 -11.30
C GLU A 144 29.73 -13.76 -10.52
N PRO A 145 29.01 -12.97 -9.70
CA PRO A 145 27.87 -13.48 -8.97
C PRO A 145 26.77 -14.09 -9.86
N LEU A 146 26.58 -13.54 -11.07
CA LEU A 146 25.66 -14.11 -12.05
C LEU A 146 26.12 -15.50 -12.53
N ASP A 147 27.43 -15.74 -12.66
CA ASP A 147 27.97 -17.03 -13.09
C ASP A 147 27.64 -18.11 -12.06
N LEU A 148 27.77 -17.80 -10.77
CA LEU A 148 27.39 -18.70 -9.68
C LEU A 148 25.89 -19.03 -9.70
N ILE A 149 25.05 -18.04 -9.99
CA ILE A 149 23.59 -18.24 -10.13
C ILE A 149 23.29 -19.15 -11.33
N LEU A 150 23.93 -18.91 -12.48
CA LEU A 150 23.73 -19.72 -13.68
C LEU A 150 24.21 -21.16 -13.48
N MET A 151 25.35 -21.36 -12.82
CA MET A 151 25.87 -22.68 -12.48
C MET A 151 24.91 -23.44 -11.57
N ALA A 152 24.40 -22.80 -10.51
CA ALA A 152 23.38 -23.41 -9.65
C ALA A 152 22.09 -23.75 -10.43
N ALA A 153 21.69 -22.91 -11.39
CA ALA A 153 20.53 -23.17 -12.25
C ALA A 153 20.77 -24.37 -13.17
N PHE A 154 21.96 -24.52 -13.77
CA PHE A 154 22.33 -25.67 -14.58
C PHE A 154 22.40 -26.98 -13.78
N GLU A 155 22.70 -26.89 -12.48
CA GLU A 155 22.69 -28.03 -11.54
C GLU A 155 21.30 -28.37 -10.99
N PHE A 156 20.28 -27.58 -11.32
CA PHE A 156 18.93 -27.68 -10.76
C PHE A 156 18.83 -27.41 -9.24
N GLU A 157 19.82 -26.70 -8.66
CA GLU A 157 19.87 -26.32 -7.25
C GLU A 157 19.07 -25.04 -6.98
N MET A 158 17.73 -25.14 -7.07
CA MET A 158 16.81 -23.97 -7.02
C MET A 158 16.92 -23.15 -5.71
N HIS A 159 17.17 -23.80 -4.57
CA HIS A 159 17.34 -23.10 -3.29
C HIS A 159 18.57 -22.19 -3.29
N GLN A 160 19.66 -22.65 -3.93
CA GLN A 160 20.88 -21.86 -4.07
C GLN A 160 20.65 -20.70 -5.04
N VAL A 161 19.94 -20.91 -6.15
CA VAL A 161 19.52 -19.83 -7.07
C VAL A 161 18.76 -18.73 -6.34
N ILE A 162 17.76 -19.09 -5.53
CA ILE A 162 16.95 -18.13 -4.75
C ILE A 162 17.83 -17.35 -3.76
N LYS A 163 18.70 -18.04 -3.04
CA LYS A 163 19.61 -17.44 -2.06
C LYS A 163 20.56 -16.43 -2.70
N GLU A 164 21.27 -16.82 -3.75
CA GLU A 164 22.23 -15.95 -4.42
C GLU A 164 21.54 -14.77 -5.12
N CYS A 165 20.39 -15.00 -5.76
CA CYS A 165 19.58 -13.91 -6.33
C CYS A 165 19.14 -12.90 -5.26
N SER A 166 18.83 -13.36 -4.03
CA SER A 166 18.43 -12.48 -2.93
C SER A 166 19.56 -11.55 -2.50
N ILE A 167 20.80 -12.03 -2.56
CA ILE A 167 22.00 -11.27 -2.21
C ILE A 167 22.37 -10.30 -3.34
N VAL A 168 22.39 -10.78 -4.59
CA VAL A 168 22.90 -10.02 -5.74
C VAL A 168 21.94 -8.93 -6.20
N LEU A 169 20.65 -9.25 -6.33
CA LEU A 169 19.69 -8.34 -6.96
C LEU A 169 19.20 -7.24 -6.01
N SER A 170 19.45 -7.35 -4.71
CA SER A 170 19.04 -6.38 -3.66
C SER A 170 17.53 -6.03 -3.64
N ASN A 171 16.72 -6.68 -4.45
CA ASN A 171 15.28 -6.49 -4.58
C ASN A 171 14.58 -7.83 -4.43
N TRP A 172 13.69 -7.89 -3.43
CA TRP A 172 12.90 -9.07 -3.11
C TRP A 172 11.89 -9.44 -4.20
N TRP A 173 11.59 -8.55 -5.17
CA TRP A 173 10.62 -8.82 -6.23
C TRP A 173 10.93 -10.09 -7.02
N PHE A 174 12.15 -10.21 -7.56
CA PHE A 174 12.49 -11.34 -8.43
C PHE A 174 12.42 -12.66 -7.65
N VAL A 175 13.03 -12.70 -6.46
CA VAL A 175 13.08 -13.91 -5.64
C VAL A 175 11.73 -14.31 -5.07
N ALA A 176 10.87 -13.35 -4.71
CA ALA A 176 9.50 -13.63 -4.26
C ALA A 176 8.67 -14.28 -5.38
N HIS A 177 8.71 -13.71 -6.59
CA HIS A 177 7.91 -14.21 -7.72
C HIS A 177 8.50 -15.48 -8.35
N LEU A 178 9.82 -15.61 -8.41
CA LEU A 178 10.46 -16.85 -8.84
C LEU A 178 10.11 -17.99 -7.88
N THR A 179 10.22 -17.75 -6.57
CA THR A 179 9.86 -18.77 -5.57
C THR A 179 8.37 -19.11 -5.65
N ASP A 180 7.49 -18.12 -5.80
CA ASP A 180 6.06 -18.33 -5.99
C ASP A 180 5.75 -19.18 -7.23
N LEU A 181 6.38 -18.87 -8.37
CA LEU A 181 6.24 -19.65 -9.60
C LEU A 181 6.74 -21.09 -9.44
N LEU A 182 7.90 -21.27 -8.82
CA LEU A 182 8.49 -22.60 -8.60
C LEU A 182 7.65 -23.45 -7.64
N ASP A 183 7.05 -22.83 -6.62
CA ASP A 183 6.11 -23.48 -5.70
C ASP A 183 4.82 -23.90 -6.43
N HIS A 184 4.26 -23.03 -7.26
CA HIS A 184 3.10 -23.36 -8.10
C HIS A 184 3.39 -24.47 -9.12
N CYS A 185 4.61 -24.55 -9.63
CA CYS A 185 5.10 -25.64 -10.49
C CYS A 185 5.43 -26.92 -9.71
N LYS A 186 5.33 -26.92 -8.37
CA LYS A 186 5.69 -28.03 -7.46
C LYS A 186 7.16 -28.47 -7.59
N LEU A 187 8.04 -27.54 -7.96
CA LEU A 187 9.47 -27.77 -8.07
C LEU A 187 10.20 -27.52 -6.73
N LEU A 188 9.57 -26.81 -5.80
CA LEU A 188 10.04 -26.61 -4.44
C LEU A 188 9.29 -27.53 -3.48
N GLN A 189 10.03 -28.12 -2.54
CA GLN A 189 9.43 -28.81 -1.42
C GLN A 189 9.12 -27.78 -0.33
N SER A 190 7.87 -27.72 0.10
CA SER A 190 7.42 -26.87 1.19
C SER A 190 7.96 -27.39 2.53
N HIS A 191 9.21 -27.04 2.87
CA HIS A 191 9.74 -27.22 4.21
C HIS A 191 9.46 -25.97 5.04
N ASN A 192 8.84 -26.15 6.20
CA ASN A 192 8.66 -25.06 7.14
C ASN A 192 10.03 -24.68 7.71
N LEU A 193 10.33 -23.39 7.68
CA LEU A 193 11.51 -22.84 8.33
C LEU A 193 11.32 -22.94 9.85
N TYR A 194 12.42 -22.87 10.62
CA TYR A 194 12.40 -22.99 12.08
C TYR A 194 11.46 -22.01 12.78
N PHE A 195 11.09 -20.93 12.11
CA PHE A 195 10.19 -19.89 12.57
C PHE A 195 8.73 -20.03 12.10
N GLY A 196 8.34 -21.20 11.57
CA GLY A 196 6.93 -21.56 11.33
C GLY A 196 6.35 -21.15 9.97
N SER A 197 7.07 -20.35 9.17
CA SER A 197 6.67 -19.98 7.81
C SER A 197 7.44 -20.80 6.76
N ASN A 198 6.86 -20.98 5.58
CA ASN A 198 7.57 -21.56 4.44
C ASN A 198 8.42 -20.49 3.72
N MET A 199 9.40 -20.92 2.92
CA MET A 199 10.29 -20.01 2.18
C MET A 199 9.52 -19.03 1.27
N ARG A 200 8.46 -19.52 0.62
CA ARG A 200 7.62 -18.71 -0.27
C ARG A 200 6.99 -17.53 0.49
N GLU A 201 6.31 -17.83 1.59
CA GLU A 201 5.65 -16.83 2.42
C GLU A 201 6.68 -15.86 3.02
N PHE A 202 7.82 -16.33 3.52
CA PHE A 202 8.89 -15.46 4.00
C PHE A 202 9.30 -14.42 2.95
N LEU A 203 9.60 -14.84 1.71
CA LEU A 203 10.02 -13.92 0.65
C LEU A 203 8.90 -12.98 0.20
N LEU A 204 7.64 -13.44 0.19
CA LEU A 204 6.49 -12.59 -0.10
C LEU A 204 6.27 -11.53 1.00
N LEU A 205 6.44 -11.89 2.27
CA LEU A 205 6.32 -10.96 3.40
C LEU A 205 7.41 -9.87 3.35
N GLU A 206 8.66 -10.24 3.05
CA GLU A 206 9.76 -9.28 2.90
C GLU A 206 9.52 -8.33 1.72
N TYR A 207 9.07 -8.88 0.57
CA TYR A 207 8.73 -8.07 -0.59
C TYR A 207 7.57 -7.10 -0.30
N ALA A 208 6.48 -7.60 0.30
CA ALA A 208 5.33 -6.79 0.68
C ALA A 208 5.71 -5.69 1.69
N SER A 209 6.54 -6.00 2.68
CA SER A 209 7.07 -5.02 3.64
C SER A 209 7.88 -3.92 2.94
N GLY A 210 8.65 -4.28 1.90
CA GLY A 210 9.31 -3.33 1.01
C GLY A 210 8.34 -2.40 0.28
N LEU A 211 7.21 -2.93 -0.22
CA LEU A 211 6.16 -2.13 -0.88
C LEU A 211 5.49 -1.12 0.05
N PHE A 212 5.31 -1.47 1.33
CA PHE A 212 4.75 -0.57 2.33
C PHE A 212 5.62 0.66 2.61
N SER A 213 6.94 0.55 2.38
CA SER A 213 7.86 1.69 2.50
C SER A 213 7.66 2.71 1.37
N HIS A 214 7.06 2.31 0.25
CA HIS A 214 6.82 3.20 -0.89
C HIS A 214 5.46 3.91 -0.81
N HIS A 215 5.43 5.21 -1.14
CA HIS A 215 4.27 6.07 -0.94
C HIS A 215 3.01 5.69 -1.74
N SER A 216 3.18 5.05 -2.90
CA SER A 216 2.10 4.65 -3.82
C SER A 216 1.81 3.15 -3.85
N LEU A 217 2.75 2.30 -3.42
CA LEU A 217 2.66 0.84 -3.62
C LEU A 217 2.13 0.09 -2.40
N TRP A 218 1.97 0.76 -1.25
CA TRP A 218 1.47 0.14 -0.03
C TRP A 218 0.12 -0.58 -0.22
N GLN A 219 -0.75 -0.12 -1.12
CA GLN A 219 -2.02 -0.81 -1.42
C GLN A 219 -1.79 -2.20 -2.03
N LEU A 220 -0.85 -2.29 -2.97
CA LEU A 220 -0.44 -3.57 -3.53
C LEU A 220 0.18 -4.46 -2.46
N GLY A 221 0.97 -3.88 -1.54
CA GLY A 221 1.51 -4.60 -0.38
C GLY A 221 0.42 -5.25 0.48
N VAL A 222 -0.73 -4.59 0.68
CA VAL A 222 -1.88 -5.18 1.40
C VAL A 222 -2.35 -6.45 0.70
N ASP A 223 -2.48 -6.42 -0.62
CA ASP A 223 -2.94 -7.57 -1.39
C ASP A 223 -1.93 -8.73 -1.28
N TYR A 224 -0.62 -8.48 -1.28
CA TYR A 224 0.37 -9.54 -1.02
C TYR A 224 0.24 -10.14 0.38
N PHE A 225 0.01 -9.33 1.41
CA PHE A 225 -0.21 -9.85 2.77
C PHE A 225 -1.47 -10.72 2.86
N ASP A 226 -2.53 -10.44 2.11
CA ASP A 226 -3.72 -11.29 2.09
C ASP A 226 -3.46 -12.69 1.48
N HIS A 227 -2.44 -12.80 0.63
CA HIS A 227 -2.03 -14.08 0.02
C HIS A 227 -0.98 -14.85 0.84
N CYS A 228 -0.66 -14.35 2.04
CA CYS A 228 0.24 -15.01 3.01
C CYS A 228 -0.59 -15.68 4.13
N PRO A 229 -0.60 -17.03 4.23
CA PRO A 229 -1.55 -17.76 5.07
C PRO A 229 -1.29 -17.69 6.58
N GLU A 230 -0.04 -17.69 7.03
CA GLU A 230 0.31 -17.80 8.45
C GLU A 230 0.48 -16.43 9.10
N TYR A 231 1.33 -15.58 8.51
CA TYR A 231 1.76 -14.31 9.12
C TYR A 231 1.24 -13.07 8.40
N GLY A 232 0.60 -13.21 7.25
CA GLY A 232 0.11 -12.09 6.44
C GLY A 232 -0.72 -11.07 7.22
N ARG A 233 -1.69 -11.56 8.00
CA ARG A 233 -2.56 -10.70 8.82
C ARG A 233 -1.78 -9.92 9.89
N VAL A 234 -0.89 -10.59 10.62
CA VAL A 234 -0.10 -9.96 11.69
C VAL A 234 0.82 -8.88 11.11
N TYR A 235 1.43 -9.15 9.96
CA TYR A 235 2.27 -8.18 9.26
C TYR A 235 1.46 -6.98 8.78
N LEU A 236 0.27 -7.20 8.21
CA LEU A 236 -0.63 -6.14 7.79
C LEU A 236 -1.05 -5.26 8.97
N GLU A 237 -1.41 -5.85 10.11
CA GLU A 237 -1.77 -5.14 11.34
C GLU A 237 -0.64 -4.22 11.83
N LEU A 238 0.62 -4.67 11.75
CA LEU A 238 1.79 -3.89 12.15
C LEU A 238 2.14 -2.76 11.15
N HIS A 239 2.04 -3.04 9.85
CA HIS A 239 2.47 -2.10 8.81
C HIS A 239 1.43 -1.02 8.52
N ILE A 240 0.13 -1.33 8.65
CA ILE A 240 -0.94 -0.38 8.32
C ILE A 240 -0.90 0.87 9.20
N GLU A 241 -0.54 0.71 10.49
CA GLU A 241 -0.45 1.83 11.44
C GLU A 241 0.73 2.76 11.16
N ARG A 242 1.76 2.28 10.45
CA ARG A 242 2.95 3.05 10.10
C ARG A 242 2.76 3.90 8.85
N ILE A 243 1.65 3.72 8.11
CA ILE A 243 1.39 4.49 6.90
C ILE A 243 1.25 5.98 7.25
N PRO A 244 2.04 6.88 6.64
CA PRO A 244 1.93 8.30 6.91
C PRO A 244 0.58 8.84 6.42
N LEU A 245 -0.27 9.23 7.36
CA LEU A 245 -1.61 9.79 7.14
C LEU A 245 -1.53 11.31 6.89
N SER A 246 -0.99 11.69 5.73
CA SER A 246 -0.83 13.11 5.36
C SER A 246 -2.17 13.80 5.11
N THR A 247 -3.09 13.14 4.41
CA THR A 247 -4.40 13.69 4.01
C THR A 247 -5.57 12.86 4.55
N GLU A 248 -6.73 13.50 4.67
CA GLU A 248 -7.98 12.86 5.11
C GLU A 248 -8.44 11.77 4.13
N GLN A 249 -8.30 12.01 2.82
CA GLN A 249 -8.60 11.02 1.79
C GLN A 249 -7.76 9.76 1.94
N LYS A 250 -6.46 9.90 2.27
CA LYS A 250 -5.59 8.74 2.49
C LYS A 250 -6.01 7.96 3.74
N ALA A 251 -6.39 8.65 4.82
CA ALA A 251 -6.91 8.00 6.02
C ALA A 251 -8.21 7.22 5.74
N LEU A 252 -9.15 7.80 4.98
CA LEU A 252 -10.38 7.11 4.59
C LEU A 252 -10.12 5.87 3.74
N LYS A 253 -9.12 5.90 2.83
CA LYS A 253 -8.71 4.72 2.05
C LYS A 253 -8.16 3.62 2.96
N VAL A 254 -7.28 3.97 3.88
CA VAL A 254 -6.71 3.01 4.85
C VAL A 254 -7.81 2.41 5.73
N LEU A 255 -8.74 3.23 6.21
CA LEU A 255 -9.87 2.76 7.02
C LEU A 255 -10.77 1.79 6.28
N ARG A 256 -11.10 2.07 5.02
CA ARG A 256 -11.89 1.15 4.19
C ARG A 256 -11.22 -0.23 4.07
N ILE A 257 -9.90 -0.24 3.90
CA ILE A 257 -9.09 -1.47 3.82
C ILE A 257 -9.17 -2.25 5.15
N CYS A 258 -9.03 -1.56 6.29
CA CYS A 258 -9.14 -2.15 7.62
C CYS A 258 -10.55 -2.68 7.92
N GLU A 259 -11.60 -1.92 7.55
CA GLU A 259 -13.01 -2.29 7.76
C GLU A 259 -13.39 -3.54 6.95
N GLN A 260 -12.96 -3.62 5.69
CA GLN A 260 -13.15 -4.80 4.85
C GLN A 260 -12.53 -6.07 5.45
N ARG A 261 -11.44 -5.93 6.22
CA ARG A 261 -10.70 -7.02 6.85
C ARG A 261 -11.00 -7.20 8.35
N GLN A 262 -12.03 -6.51 8.87
CA GLN A 262 -12.45 -6.58 10.28
C GLN A 262 -11.33 -6.23 11.29
N MET A 263 -10.43 -5.32 10.92
CA MET A 263 -9.32 -4.84 11.74
C MET A 263 -9.77 -3.72 12.69
N HIS A 264 -10.62 -4.05 13.66
CA HIS A 264 -11.31 -3.06 14.50
C HIS A 264 -10.37 -2.22 15.38
N GLU A 265 -9.29 -2.82 15.89
CA GLU A 265 -8.31 -2.11 16.73
C GLU A 265 -7.53 -1.06 15.93
N GLN A 266 -7.10 -1.42 14.71
CA GLN A 266 -6.41 -0.50 13.80
C GLN A 266 -7.34 0.61 13.33
N VAL A 267 -8.62 0.33 13.06
CA VAL A 267 -9.64 1.37 12.76
C VAL A 267 -9.73 2.37 13.91
N ARG A 268 -9.80 1.89 15.16
CA ARG A 268 -9.85 2.75 16.34
C ARG A 268 -8.59 3.59 16.47
N SER A 269 -7.42 2.97 16.31
CA SER A 269 -6.09 3.61 16.38
C SER A 269 -5.95 4.73 15.35
N ILE A 270 -6.25 4.44 14.08
CA ILE A 270 -6.20 5.41 12.96
C ILE A 270 -7.15 6.58 13.19
N CYS A 271 -8.40 6.31 13.60
CA CYS A 271 -9.37 7.35 13.90
C CYS A 271 -8.90 8.27 15.04
N LYS A 272 -8.29 7.72 16.11
CA LYS A 272 -7.72 8.53 17.20
C LYS A 272 -6.58 9.44 16.74
N ILE A 273 -5.66 8.92 15.92
CA ILE A 273 -4.56 9.71 15.34
C ILE A 273 -5.10 10.88 14.51
N MET A 274 -6.09 10.61 13.66
CA MET A 274 -6.73 11.63 12.83
C MET A 274 -7.51 12.67 13.66
N ALA A 275 -8.20 12.23 14.72
CA ALA A 275 -8.92 13.11 15.64
C ALA A 275 -7.96 14.08 16.35
N MET A 276 -6.82 13.57 16.86
CA MET A 276 -5.78 14.41 17.47
C MET A 276 -5.16 15.38 16.46
N LYS A 277 -4.89 14.95 15.22
CA LYS A 277 -4.35 15.81 14.17
C LYS A 277 -5.33 16.94 13.81
N ALA A 278 -6.61 16.63 13.69
CA ALA A 278 -7.65 17.63 13.44
C ALA A 278 -7.78 18.63 14.60
N LEU A 279 -7.71 18.16 15.85
CA LEU A 279 -7.74 19.01 17.04
C LEU A 279 -6.55 19.99 17.09
N ARG A 280 -5.34 19.52 16.76
CA ARG A 280 -4.14 20.37 16.66
C ARG A 280 -4.27 21.46 15.59
N ASN A 281 -4.97 21.15 14.50
CA ASN A 281 -5.25 22.10 13.42
C ASN A 281 -6.47 23.01 13.69
N ASN A 282 -7.01 23.00 14.91
CA ASN A 282 -8.20 23.76 15.32
C ASN A 282 -9.46 23.48 14.48
N ARG A 283 -9.57 22.28 13.90
CA ARG A 283 -10.76 21.82 13.15
C ARG A 283 -11.62 20.95 14.07
N LEU A 284 -12.46 21.58 14.88
CA LEU A 284 -13.24 20.89 15.91
C LEU A 284 -14.27 19.93 15.31
N GLY A 285 -14.97 20.31 14.24
CA GLY A 285 -15.92 19.41 13.58
C GLY A 285 -15.26 18.13 13.07
N SER A 286 -14.16 18.26 12.31
CA SER A 286 -13.40 17.09 11.86
C SER A 286 -12.91 16.24 13.03
N ALA A 287 -12.37 16.85 14.08
CA ALA A 287 -11.90 16.12 15.27
C ALA A 287 -13.04 15.32 15.94
N LEU A 288 -14.23 15.91 16.05
CA LEU A 288 -15.40 15.26 16.64
C LEU A 288 -15.86 14.08 15.80
N SER A 289 -15.96 14.27 14.47
CA SER A 289 -16.33 13.20 13.53
C SER A 289 -15.38 12.00 13.64
N TRP A 290 -14.07 12.26 13.70
CA TRP A 290 -13.05 11.21 13.89
C TRP A 290 -13.14 10.53 15.27
N SER A 291 -13.46 11.28 16.34
CA SER A 291 -13.66 10.75 17.68
C SER A 291 -14.88 9.81 17.77
N ILE A 292 -15.98 10.19 17.12
CA ILE A 292 -17.21 9.39 17.07
C ILE A 292 -16.94 8.06 16.37
N ARG A 293 -16.22 8.09 15.24
CA ARG A 293 -15.81 6.88 14.52
C ARG A 293 -14.89 5.99 15.35
N ALA A 294 -13.99 6.58 16.14
CA ALA A 294 -13.14 5.85 17.09
C ALA A 294 -13.93 5.25 18.28
N LYS A 295 -15.18 5.67 18.49
CA LYS A 295 -15.96 5.38 19.71
C LYS A 295 -15.22 5.80 20.99
N ASP A 296 -14.45 6.89 20.92
CA ASP A 296 -13.72 7.42 22.07
C ASP A 296 -14.59 8.45 22.81
N ALA A 297 -15.25 8.00 23.88
CA ALA A 297 -16.15 8.85 24.68
C ALA A 297 -15.41 9.96 25.42
N ALA A 298 -14.20 9.68 25.94
CA ALA A 298 -13.42 10.66 26.68
C ALA A 298 -12.95 11.80 25.76
N PHE A 299 -12.48 11.46 24.56
CA PHE A 299 -12.06 12.45 23.57
C PHE A 299 -13.25 13.23 23.01
N ALA A 300 -14.41 12.58 22.81
CA ALA A 300 -15.64 13.26 22.41
C ALA A 300 -16.10 14.30 23.45
N THR A 301 -15.99 13.98 24.75
CA THR A 301 -16.26 14.93 25.85
C THR A 301 -15.32 16.12 25.78
N LEU A 302 -14.01 15.90 25.64
CA LEU A 302 -13.02 16.98 25.54
C LEU A 302 -13.29 17.94 24.38
N ILE A 303 -13.63 17.40 23.20
CA ILE A 303 -13.96 18.24 22.04
C ILE A 303 -15.28 18.99 22.27
N SER A 304 -16.26 18.34 22.87
CA SER A 304 -17.55 18.95 23.18
C SER A 304 -17.42 20.09 24.19
N ASP A 305 -16.60 19.93 25.23
CA ASP A 305 -16.26 21.01 26.17
C ASP A 305 -15.64 22.22 25.45
N ARG A 306 -14.78 21.96 24.47
CA ARG A 306 -14.16 23.03 23.67
C ARG A 306 -15.18 23.77 22.80
N PHE A 307 -16.14 23.06 22.19
CA PHE A 307 -17.25 23.70 21.47
C PHE A 307 -18.09 24.60 22.37
N LEU A 308 -18.38 24.16 23.60
CA LEU A 308 -19.14 24.96 24.57
C LEU A 308 -18.35 26.18 25.03
N LYS A 309 -17.04 26.03 25.25
CA LYS A 309 -16.18 27.16 25.60
C LYS A 309 -16.12 28.20 24.49
N ASP A 310 -15.92 27.77 23.25
CA ASP A 310 -15.93 28.66 22.08
C ASP A 310 -17.28 29.39 21.94
N TYR A 311 -18.38 28.71 22.25
CA TYR A 311 -19.71 29.33 22.30
C TYR A 311 -19.82 30.38 23.41
N CYS A 312 -19.34 30.11 24.63
CA CYS A 312 -19.33 31.10 25.71
C CYS A 312 -18.56 32.38 25.34
N GLU A 313 -17.46 32.25 24.59
CA GLU A 313 -16.61 33.38 24.21
C GLU A 313 -17.15 34.16 23.01
N ARG A 314 -17.80 33.49 22.04
CA ARG A 314 -18.20 34.09 20.75
C ARG A 314 -19.70 34.26 20.56
N GLY A 315 -20.52 33.54 21.33
CA GLY A 315 -21.97 33.49 21.19
C GLY A 315 -22.48 32.71 19.97
N CYS A 316 -21.62 31.94 19.29
CA CYS A 316 -22.01 31.14 18.13
C CYS A 316 -21.21 29.83 18.04
N PHE A 317 -21.82 28.80 17.44
CA PHE A 317 -21.18 27.51 17.19
C PHE A 317 -20.42 27.51 15.87
N SER A 318 -19.22 26.91 15.89
CA SER A 318 -18.50 26.50 14.67
C SER A 318 -19.09 25.19 14.14
N ASP A 319 -19.02 24.93 12.83
CA ASP A 319 -19.39 23.64 12.20
C ASP A 319 -20.82 23.12 12.53
N LEU A 320 -21.83 23.98 12.35
CA LEU A 320 -23.25 23.71 12.65
C LEU A 320 -23.79 22.41 12.03
N ASP A 321 -23.45 22.16 10.76
CA ASP A 321 -23.95 21.03 10.00
C ASP A 321 -23.57 19.68 10.64
N LEU A 322 -22.40 19.59 11.29
CA LEU A 322 -21.99 18.36 11.94
C LEU A 322 -22.80 18.10 13.21
N ILE A 323 -22.98 19.14 14.03
CA ILE A 323 -23.68 19.04 15.31
C ILE A 323 -25.17 18.71 15.06
N ASP A 324 -25.75 19.29 14.01
CA ASP A 324 -27.14 19.04 13.60
C ASP A 324 -27.34 17.59 13.11
N ASN A 325 -26.29 16.94 12.60
CA ASN A 325 -26.33 15.57 12.06
C ASN A 325 -25.71 14.50 12.97
N LEU A 326 -25.59 14.75 14.28
CA LEU A 326 -25.03 13.76 15.22
C LEU A 326 -25.89 12.49 15.37
N GLY A 327 -27.22 12.60 15.22
CA GLY A 327 -28.13 11.46 15.33
C GLY A 327 -27.91 10.62 16.61
N PRO A 328 -27.95 9.27 16.54
CA PRO A 328 -27.69 8.42 17.69
C PRO A 328 -26.27 8.53 18.28
N SER A 329 -25.30 9.07 17.53
CA SER A 329 -23.92 9.22 18.00
C SER A 329 -23.77 10.21 19.15
N MET A 330 -24.79 11.06 19.41
CA MET A 330 -24.78 11.96 20.56
C MET A 330 -24.66 11.21 21.89
N LEU A 331 -25.18 9.98 21.96
CA LEU A 331 -25.17 9.12 23.15
C LEU A 331 -23.78 8.54 23.48
N LEU A 332 -22.76 8.88 22.69
CA LEU A 332 -21.39 8.45 22.97
C LEU A 332 -20.85 9.04 24.29
N SER A 333 -21.27 10.26 24.64
CA SER A 333 -20.99 10.85 25.95
C SER A 333 -22.06 11.84 26.37
N ASP A 334 -22.19 12.02 27.69
CA ASP A 334 -23.13 12.98 28.30
C ASP A 334 -22.89 14.40 27.79
N ARG A 335 -21.62 14.81 27.72
CA ARG A 335 -21.24 16.14 27.22
C ARG A 335 -21.61 16.34 25.75
N LEU A 336 -21.43 15.32 24.91
CA LEU A 336 -21.81 15.36 23.50
C LEU A 336 -23.34 15.36 23.33
N THR A 337 -24.05 14.61 24.19
CA THR A 337 -25.52 14.63 24.25
C THR A 337 -26.01 16.04 24.57
N PHE A 338 -25.43 16.68 25.58
CA PHE A 338 -25.74 18.05 25.93
C PHE A 338 -25.49 19.02 24.77
N LEU A 339 -24.32 18.94 24.10
CA LEU A 339 -23.99 19.79 22.95
C LEU A 339 -25.03 19.65 21.83
N GLY A 340 -25.38 18.41 21.44
CA GLY A 340 -26.36 18.15 20.39
C GLY A 340 -27.75 18.66 20.75
N LYS A 341 -28.20 18.45 22.00
CA LYS A 341 -29.50 18.92 22.47
C LYS A 341 -29.58 20.42 22.65
N TYR A 342 -28.50 21.05 23.08
CA TYR A 342 -28.44 22.50 23.19
C TYR A 342 -28.43 23.18 21.81
N ARG A 343 -27.82 22.54 20.80
CA ARG A 343 -27.97 22.98 19.41
C ARG A 343 -29.40 22.80 18.89
N GLU A 344 -30.06 21.69 19.22
CA GLU A 344 -31.47 21.45 18.91
C GLU A 344 -32.38 22.55 19.49
N PHE A 345 -32.07 23.04 20.70
CA PHE A 345 -32.74 24.20 21.30
C PHE A 345 -32.64 25.44 20.40
N HIS A 346 -31.45 25.81 19.93
CA HIS A 346 -31.25 26.96 19.05
C HIS A 346 -31.99 26.81 17.71
N ARG A 347 -32.07 25.59 17.17
CA ARG A 347 -32.86 25.30 15.97
C ARG A 347 -34.36 25.53 16.22
N LEU A 348 -34.91 24.99 17.31
CA LEU A 348 -36.31 25.20 17.69
C LEU A 348 -36.63 26.69 17.94
N TYR A 349 -35.70 27.42 18.56
CA TYR A 349 -35.81 28.85 18.76
C TYR A 349 -35.86 29.61 17.43
N GLY A 350 -34.97 29.28 16.47
CA GLY A 350 -34.97 29.85 15.13
C GLY A 350 -36.24 29.54 14.31
N GLU A 351 -36.82 28.35 14.50
CA GLU A 351 -38.11 27.93 13.93
C GLU A 351 -39.33 28.62 14.61
N LYS A 352 -39.12 29.47 15.61
CA LYS A 352 -40.15 30.13 16.44
C LYS A 352 -41.03 29.15 17.24
N ARG A 353 -40.56 27.93 17.48
CA ARG A 353 -41.23 26.93 18.32
C ARG A 353 -40.86 27.14 19.79
N PHE A 354 -41.22 28.31 20.31
CA PHE A 354 -40.79 28.78 21.63
C PHE A 354 -41.17 27.86 22.81
N PRO A 355 -42.39 27.29 22.89
CA PRO A 355 -42.74 26.39 23.99
C PRO A 355 -41.89 25.11 24.02
N GLU A 356 -41.57 24.57 22.85
CA GLU A 356 -40.73 23.36 22.75
C GLU A 356 -39.27 23.66 23.08
N ALA A 357 -38.75 24.80 22.61
CA ALA A 357 -37.43 25.28 22.95
C ALA A 357 -37.29 25.51 24.47
N ALA A 358 -38.27 26.16 25.10
CA ALA A 358 -38.30 26.40 26.54
C ALA A 358 -38.28 25.10 27.36
N ARG A 359 -39.10 24.11 26.98
CA ARG A 359 -39.13 22.79 27.61
C ARG A 359 -37.78 22.07 27.48
N LEU A 360 -37.16 22.13 26.30
CA LEU A 360 -35.86 21.51 26.06
C LEU A 360 -34.74 22.19 26.88
N LEU A 361 -34.72 23.52 26.92
CA LEU A 361 -33.77 24.29 27.72
C LEU A 361 -33.87 23.95 29.21
N LEU A 362 -35.10 23.90 29.74
CA LEU A 362 -35.34 23.51 31.13
C LEU A 362 -34.87 22.08 31.40
N THR A 363 -35.15 21.15 30.49
CA THR A 363 -34.67 19.76 30.59
C THR A 363 -33.14 19.69 30.63
N LEU A 364 -32.45 20.52 29.84
CA LEU A 364 -30.99 20.57 29.83
C LEU A 364 -30.39 21.12 31.13
N MET A 365 -31.09 22.03 31.80
CA MET A 365 -30.70 22.55 33.10
C MET A 365 -30.91 21.52 34.22
N THR A 366 -32.09 20.91 34.28
CA THR A 366 -32.47 20.01 35.39
C THR A 366 -31.86 18.61 35.26
N ALA A 367 -31.50 18.17 34.05
CA ALA A 367 -30.87 16.85 33.84
C ALA A 367 -29.42 16.75 34.35
N HIS A 368 -28.81 17.85 34.84
CA HIS A 368 -27.41 17.91 35.33
C HIS A 368 -26.35 17.44 34.33
N ILE A 369 -26.67 17.40 33.03
CA ILE A 369 -25.74 17.04 31.95
C ILE A 369 -24.88 18.25 31.54
N ALA A 370 -25.37 19.48 31.78
CA ALA A 370 -24.67 20.72 31.47
C ALA A 370 -23.45 20.96 32.39
N PRO A 371 -22.30 21.42 31.86
CA PRO A 371 -21.16 21.78 32.70
C PRO A 371 -21.51 22.99 33.58
N CYS A 372 -21.12 22.99 34.86
CA CYS A 372 -21.44 24.11 35.77
C CYS A 372 -20.97 25.48 35.22
N SER A 373 -19.83 25.52 34.52
CA SER A 373 -19.32 26.73 33.86
C SER A 373 -20.22 27.28 32.75
N PHE A 374 -21.15 26.48 32.24
CA PHE A 374 -22.04 26.84 31.13
C PHE A 374 -23.46 27.20 31.59
N TRP A 375 -23.78 26.99 32.88
CA TRP A 375 -25.11 27.24 33.42
C TRP A 375 -25.53 28.71 33.32
N MET A 376 -24.61 29.65 33.55
CA MET A 376 -24.87 31.09 33.38
C MET A 376 -25.27 31.42 31.94
N THR A 377 -24.59 30.80 30.96
CA THR A 377 -24.92 30.95 29.53
C THR A 377 -26.29 30.37 29.22
N LEU A 378 -26.64 29.19 29.75
CA LEU A 378 -27.98 28.62 29.57
C LEU A 378 -29.09 29.52 30.10
N LEU A 379 -28.90 30.05 31.32
CA LEU A 379 -29.84 30.97 31.94
C LEU A 379 -29.98 32.26 31.13
N THR A 380 -28.85 32.81 30.67
CA THR A 380 -28.84 34.01 29.81
C THR A 380 -29.61 33.76 28.51
N ASP A 381 -29.46 32.59 27.89
CA ASP A 381 -30.19 32.20 26.69
C ASP A 381 -31.70 31.94 26.93
N ALA A 382 -32.11 31.79 28.19
CA ALA A 382 -33.53 31.77 28.57
C ALA A 382 -34.15 33.18 28.61
N LEU A 383 -33.36 34.26 28.77
CA LEU A 383 -33.86 35.63 28.88
C LEU A 383 -34.80 36.03 27.74
N PRO A 384 -34.48 35.80 26.46
CA PRO A 384 -35.36 36.19 25.36
C PRO A 384 -36.70 35.45 25.38
N LEU A 385 -36.74 34.22 25.92
CA LEU A 385 -37.97 33.44 26.09
C LEU A 385 -38.77 33.91 27.30
N LEU A 386 -38.10 34.31 28.38
CA LEU A 386 -38.70 34.91 29.57
C LEU A 386 -39.25 36.31 29.32
N GLU A 387 -38.78 37.05 28.32
CA GLU A 387 -39.27 38.40 28.02
C GLU A 387 -40.29 38.46 26.88
N GLN A 388 -40.69 37.31 26.31
CA GLN A 388 -41.74 37.27 25.29
C GLN A 388 -43.07 37.88 25.77
N LYS A 389 -43.85 38.42 24.81
CA LYS A 389 -45.19 38.95 25.10
C LYS A 389 -46.15 37.85 25.55
N GLU A 390 -46.01 36.67 24.96
CA GLU A 390 -46.74 35.49 25.37
C GLU A 390 -45.99 34.77 26.48
N VAL A 391 -46.73 34.26 27.46
CA VAL A 391 -46.19 33.43 28.52
C VAL A 391 -45.74 32.09 27.93
N ILE A 392 -44.42 31.87 27.89
CA ILE A 392 -43.81 30.63 27.37
C ILE A 392 -43.47 29.65 28.51
N PHE A 393 -42.91 30.14 29.61
CA PHE A 393 -42.64 29.33 30.81
C PHE A 393 -43.79 29.44 31.81
N SER A 394 -44.28 28.30 32.33
CA SER A 394 -45.29 28.24 33.40
C SER A 394 -44.74 28.68 34.76
N ALA A 395 -45.60 28.75 35.79
CA ALA A 395 -45.18 29.16 37.13
C ALA A 395 -44.18 28.15 37.69
N GLU A 396 -44.49 26.85 37.59
CA GLU A 396 -43.61 25.75 37.99
C GLU A 396 -42.26 25.80 37.27
N GLN A 397 -42.26 25.99 35.94
CA GLN A 397 -41.03 26.09 35.17
C GLN A 397 -40.20 27.33 35.54
N THR A 398 -40.86 28.43 35.87
CA THR A 398 -40.19 29.66 36.31
C THR A 398 -39.57 29.47 37.70
N TYR A 399 -40.23 28.77 38.62
CA TYR A 399 -39.66 28.42 39.92
C TYR A 399 -38.43 27.51 39.80
N GLU A 400 -38.45 26.53 38.89
CA GLU A 400 -37.28 25.68 38.62
C GLU A 400 -36.09 26.50 38.08
N LEU A 401 -36.32 27.44 37.16
CA LEU A 401 -35.27 28.34 36.67
C LEU A 401 -34.73 29.26 37.79
N MET A 402 -35.60 29.75 38.68
CA MET A 402 -35.19 30.52 39.86
C MET A 402 -34.29 29.69 40.77
N ARG A 403 -34.66 28.43 41.02
CA ARG A 403 -33.85 27.48 41.80
C ARG A 403 -32.48 27.25 41.17
N CYS A 404 -32.40 27.03 39.86
CA CYS A 404 -31.12 26.86 39.18
C CYS A 404 -30.23 28.12 39.27
N LEU A 405 -30.82 29.31 39.21
CA LEU A 405 -30.10 30.58 39.40
C LEU A 405 -29.59 30.70 40.85
N GLU A 406 -30.41 30.33 41.83
CA GLU A 406 -30.02 30.31 43.25
C GLU A 406 -28.86 29.34 43.48
N ASP A 407 -28.95 28.10 42.99
CA ASP A 407 -27.90 27.09 43.09
C ASP A 407 -26.57 27.59 42.50
N LEU A 408 -26.62 28.29 41.36
CA LEU A 408 -25.44 28.90 40.73
C LEU A 408 -24.82 30.02 41.58
N THR A 409 -25.65 30.84 42.22
CA THR A 409 -25.18 31.92 43.11
C THR A 409 -24.72 31.41 44.49
N ALA A 410 -25.26 30.29 44.96
CA ALA A 410 -24.94 29.69 46.24
C ALA A 410 -23.71 28.77 46.18
N GLY A 411 -23.52 28.07 45.06
CA GLY A 411 -22.47 27.07 44.85
C GLY A 411 -21.09 27.61 44.45
N ASN A 412 -20.89 28.93 44.39
CA ASN A 412 -19.58 29.51 44.07
C ASN A 412 -18.74 29.76 45.34
N PRO A 413 -17.69 28.95 45.62
CA PRO A 413 -16.80 29.19 46.75
C PRO A 413 -15.90 30.43 46.57
N ASP A 414 -15.74 30.94 45.34
CA ASP A 414 -15.02 32.18 45.05
C ASP A 414 -15.94 33.41 45.14
N LYS A 415 -16.55 33.65 46.31
CA LYS A 415 -17.25 34.93 46.60
C LYS A 415 -16.34 36.16 46.46
N GLN A 416 -15.02 35.97 46.37
CA GLN A 416 -14.03 37.03 46.16
C GLN A 416 -13.77 37.37 44.69
N LYS A 417 -14.15 36.55 43.70
CA LYS A 417 -14.05 36.93 42.27
C LYS A 417 -15.31 37.56 41.70
N PHE A 418 -16.48 37.20 42.23
CA PHE A 418 -17.76 37.82 41.82
C PHE A 418 -17.88 39.30 42.17
N GLN A 419 -17.05 39.81 43.09
CA GLN A 419 -17.05 41.22 43.45
C GLN A 419 -16.26 42.11 42.48
N ASP A 420 -15.43 41.53 41.59
CA ASP A 420 -14.61 42.27 40.62
C ASP A 420 -15.13 42.18 39.16
N ASP A 421 -16.15 41.37 38.87
CA ASP A 421 -16.70 41.20 37.51
C ASP A 421 -18.11 41.81 37.40
N ASP A 422 -18.17 43.12 37.15
CA ASP A 422 -19.38 43.94 37.00
C ASP A 422 -20.40 43.34 35.99
N VAL A 423 -19.88 42.60 35.00
CA VAL A 423 -20.67 41.98 33.93
C VAL A 423 -21.47 40.77 34.42
N GLU A 424 -20.90 39.87 35.22
CA GLU A 424 -21.62 38.70 35.73
C GLU A 424 -22.68 39.11 36.75
N THR A 425 -22.39 40.10 37.58
CA THR A 425 -23.34 40.67 38.54
C THR A 425 -24.54 41.28 37.81
N THR A 426 -24.30 42.04 36.75
CA THR A 426 -25.35 42.60 35.89
C THR A 426 -26.21 41.50 35.26
N LYS A 427 -25.62 40.41 34.77
CA LYS A 427 -26.37 39.27 34.19
C LYS A 427 -27.30 38.63 35.21
N VAL A 428 -26.85 38.43 36.46
CA VAL A 428 -27.67 37.87 37.53
C VAL A 428 -28.86 38.78 37.85
N GLU A 429 -28.66 40.10 37.91
CA GLU A 429 -29.75 41.06 38.15
C GLU A 429 -30.78 41.06 37.02
N MET A 430 -30.32 41.03 35.76
CA MET A 430 -31.20 40.90 34.59
C MET A 430 -32.04 39.62 34.64
N LEU A 431 -31.42 38.48 35.00
CA LEU A 431 -32.11 37.20 35.16
C LEU A 431 -33.18 37.25 36.26
N ARG A 432 -32.84 37.81 37.44
CA ARG A 432 -33.82 37.98 38.53
C ARG A 432 -35.01 38.83 38.11
N LEU A 433 -34.76 39.92 37.39
CA LEU A 433 -35.82 40.81 36.91
C LEU A 433 -36.72 40.12 35.87
N ALA A 434 -36.12 39.43 34.90
CA ALA A 434 -36.86 38.71 33.86
C ALA A 434 -37.72 37.56 34.44
N LEU A 435 -37.15 36.79 35.39
CA LEU A 435 -37.88 35.72 36.09
C LEU A 435 -39.05 36.28 36.91
N ALA A 436 -38.85 37.37 37.67
CA ALA A 436 -39.92 38.01 38.44
C ALA A 436 -41.04 38.57 37.55
N ARG A 437 -40.68 39.20 36.42
CA ARG A 437 -41.64 39.70 35.43
C ARG A 437 -42.42 38.57 34.79
N ASN A 438 -41.75 37.48 34.40
CA ASN A 438 -42.43 36.32 33.85
C ASN A 438 -43.41 35.74 34.86
N LEU A 439 -42.97 35.50 36.10
CA LEU A 439 -43.82 34.97 37.16
C LEU A 439 -45.05 35.85 37.41
N ALA A 440 -44.89 37.18 37.45
CA ALA A 440 -46.01 38.11 37.61
C ALA A 440 -47.04 37.98 36.46
N ARG A 441 -46.59 37.88 35.21
CA ARG A 441 -47.48 37.69 34.05
C ARG A 441 -48.14 36.32 34.04
N VAL A 442 -47.40 35.29 34.44
CA VAL A 442 -47.91 33.92 34.53
C VAL A 442 -49.00 33.82 35.58
N ILE A 443 -48.78 34.33 36.78
CA ILE A 443 -49.77 34.30 37.89
C ILE A 443 -51.07 34.99 37.45
N VAL A 444 -50.97 36.13 36.76
CA VAL A 444 -52.16 36.80 36.22
C VAL A 444 -52.85 35.91 35.18
N LYS A 445 -52.11 35.32 34.24
CA LYS A 445 -52.66 34.51 33.15
C LYS A 445 -53.27 33.19 33.65
N GLU A 446 -52.55 32.41 34.45
CA GLU A 446 -52.99 31.14 35.03
C GLU A 446 -54.13 31.38 36.04
N GLY A 447 -54.02 32.40 36.89
CA GLY A 447 -55.08 32.79 37.82
C GLY A 447 -56.37 33.28 37.14
N THR A 448 -56.28 33.88 35.94
CA THR A 448 -57.48 34.21 35.14
C THR A 448 -58.12 33.01 34.43
N MET A 449 -57.36 31.94 34.15
CA MET A 449 -57.89 30.73 33.52
C MET A 449 -58.52 29.75 34.52
N GLU A 450 -58.04 29.70 35.77
CA GLU A 450 -58.66 28.91 36.84
C GLU A 450 -59.95 29.52 37.40
N GLY A 451 -60.19 30.82 37.14
CA GLY A 451 -61.36 31.56 37.61
C GLY A 451 -62.51 31.72 36.60
N SER A 452 -62.47 31.02 35.45
CA SER A 452 -63.50 31.08 34.38
C SER A 452 -64.32 29.81 34.27
#